data_AF-A0A3B8NYB5-F1
#
_entry.id   AF-A0A3B8NYB5-F1
#
_cell.length_a   1.000
_cell.length_b   1.000
_cell.length_c   1.000
_cell.angle_alpha   90.00
_cell.angle_beta   90.00
_cell.angle_gamma   90.00
#
_symmetry.space_group_name_H-M   'P 1'
#
loop_
_entity.id
_entity.type
_entity.pdbx_description
1 polymer ?
#
loop_
_entity_poly.entity_id
_entity_poly.type
_entity_poly.pdbx_seq_one_letter_code
_entity_poly.pdbx_strand_id
1 'polypeptide(L)'
;MTFDFDAAVDRRNSGSMKWDVGERELPMWVADMDFPTAPAVRRAIEARAAHGVFGYTDVSDAWYDAYCGWWKTRHGVTLEKDSL
;
A
#
# COMPACT_ATOMS: atom_id res chain seq x y z
N MET A 1 -8.77 0.64 -16.79
CA MET A 1 -7.34 0.69 -16.42
C MET A 1 -6.81 -0.72 -16.52
N THR A 2 -5.65 -0.91 -17.16
CA THR A 2 -5.01 -2.22 -17.30
C THR A 2 -3.93 -2.33 -16.23
N PHE A 3 -3.97 -3.40 -15.44
CA PHE A 3 -2.92 -3.76 -14.49
C PHE A 3 -2.12 -4.90 -15.08
N ASP A 4 -0.79 -4.82 -14.98
CA ASP A 4 0.10 -5.90 -15.38
C ASP A 4 0.48 -6.69 -14.14
N PHE A 5 -0.07 -7.90 -14.04
CA PHE A 5 0.24 -8.86 -12.97
C PHE A 5 1.22 -9.95 -13.45
N ASP A 6 1.62 -9.93 -14.73
CA ASP A 6 2.56 -10.90 -15.29
C ASP A 6 4.01 -10.38 -15.23
N ALA A 7 4.18 -9.07 -15.06
CA ALA A 7 5.49 -8.46 -14.84
C ALA A 7 6.18 -9.02 -13.59
N ALA A 8 7.31 -9.71 -13.80
CA ALA A 8 8.16 -10.18 -12.72
C ALA A 8 8.78 -9.00 -11.95
N VAL A 9 8.75 -9.08 -10.62
CA VAL A 9 9.37 -8.10 -9.71
C VAL A 9 10.44 -8.81 -8.90
N ASP A 10 11.71 -8.44 -9.10
CA ASP A 10 12.79 -8.92 -8.24
C ASP A 10 12.76 -8.16 -6.91
N ARG A 11 12.67 -8.90 -5.81
CA ARG A 11 12.58 -8.40 -4.44
C ARG A 11 13.73 -8.90 -3.56
N ARG A 12 14.74 -9.54 -4.15
CA ARG A 12 15.94 -9.97 -3.41
C ARG A 12 16.86 -8.78 -3.14
N ASN A 13 17.58 -8.86 -2.02
CA ASN A 13 18.49 -7.81 -1.53
C ASN A 13 17.78 -6.47 -1.30
N SER A 14 16.48 -6.48 -1.03
CA SER A 14 15.68 -5.27 -0.81
C SER A 14 15.26 -5.09 0.66
N GLY A 15 15.75 -5.92 1.58
CA GLY A 15 15.24 -6.00 2.96
C GLY A 15 13.90 -6.74 3.06
N SER A 16 13.60 -7.61 2.09
CA SER A 16 12.31 -8.31 1.98
C SER A 16 12.29 -9.53 2.89
N MET A 17 11.44 -9.54 3.92
CA MET A 17 11.23 -10.73 4.77
C MET A 17 10.82 -11.96 3.97
N LYS A 18 10.10 -11.78 2.86
CA LYS A 18 9.68 -12.88 1.99
C LYS A 18 10.84 -13.40 1.13
N TRP A 19 11.62 -12.50 0.53
CA TRP A 19 12.56 -12.86 -0.56
C TRP A 19 14.04 -12.88 -0.20
N ASP A 20 14.44 -12.27 0.92
CA ASP A 20 15.81 -12.34 1.44
C ASP A 20 16.03 -13.65 2.21
N VAL A 21 15.88 -14.75 1.47
CA VAL A 21 16.01 -16.15 1.90
C VAL A 21 17.17 -16.83 1.15
N GLY A 22 17.42 -18.13 1.38
CA GLY A 22 18.49 -18.86 0.68
C GLY A 22 18.37 -18.83 -0.84
N GLU A 23 19.49 -18.89 -1.56
CA GLU A 23 19.56 -18.68 -3.04
C GLU A 23 18.63 -19.60 -3.86
N ARG A 24 18.29 -20.77 -3.34
CA ARG A 24 17.47 -21.79 -4.02
C ARG A 24 16.09 -21.96 -3.40
N GLU A 25 15.67 -21.01 -2.58
CA GLU A 25 14.36 -21.02 -1.94
C GLU A 25 13.33 -20.24 -2.79
N LEU A 26 12.13 -20.80 -2.88
CA LEU A 26 10.95 -20.17 -3.48
C LEU A 26 9.96 -19.85 -2.36
N PRO A 27 9.93 -18.60 -1.87
CA PRO A 27 9.13 -18.24 -0.70
C PRO A 27 7.65 -18.06 -1.04
N MET A 28 6.79 -18.81 -0.35
CA MET A 28 5.32 -18.81 -0.54
C MET A 28 4.54 -18.62 0.78
N TRP A 29 5.17 -18.03 1.80
CA TRP A 29 4.67 -18.08 3.18
C TRP A 29 4.27 -16.72 3.76
N VAL A 30 4.96 -15.63 3.43
CA VAL A 30 4.59 -14.30 3.89
C VAL A 30 3.38 -13.79 3.11
N ALA A 31 2.38 -13.27 3.81
CA ALA A 31 1.17 -12.70 3.24
C ALA A 31 1.39 -11.28 2.65
N ASP A 32 2.38 -11.14 1.79
CA ASP A 32 2.54 -10.01 0.88
C ASP A 32 2.57 -10.51 -0.58
N MET A 33 2.46 -9.59 -1.54
CA MET A 33 2.29 -9.94 -2.96
C MET A 33 3.54 -9.61 -3.77
N ASP A 34 3.74 -10.35 -4.86
CA ASP A 34 4.83 -10.13 -5.82
C ASP A 34 4.37 -9.30 -7.03
N PHE A 35 3.49 -8.33 -6.76
CA PHE A 35 2.94 -7.40 -7.75
C PHE A 35 3.28 -5.96 -7.38
N PRO A 36 3.46 -5.06 -8.36
CA PRO A 36 3.55 -3.64 -8.09
C PRO A 36 2.29 -3.15 -7.36
N THR A 37 2.46 -2.23 -6.40
CA THR A 37 1.33 -1.56 -5.76
C THR A 37 0.51 -0.76 -6.78
N ALA A 38 -0.73 -0.43 -6.43
CA ALA A 38 -1.61 0.34 -7.30
C ALA A 38 -0.94 1.68 -7.72
N PRO A 39 -1.01 2.10 -9.00
CA PRO A 39 -0.36 3.33 -9.47
C PRO A 39 -0.78 4.59 -8.70
N ALA A 40 -2.00 4.63 -8.15
CA ALA A 40 -2.47 5.72 -7.31
C ALA A 40 -1.66 5.86 -6.01
N VAL A 41 -1.30 4.73 -5.38
CA VAL A 41 -0.49 4.71 -4.15
C VAL A 41 0.94 5.16 -4.46
N ARG A 42 1.55 4.60 -5.52
CA ARG A 42 2.91 4.99 -5.93
C ARG A 42 3.02 6.48 -6.21
N ARG A 43 2.09 7.05 -6.98
CA ARG A 43 2.07 8.49 -7.29
C ARG A 43 1.90 9.36 -6.04
N ALA A 44 1.08 8.93 -5.07
CA ALA A 44 0.89 9.68 -3.83
C ALA A 44 2.19 9.73 -3.00
N ILE A 45 2.92 8.61 -2.93
CA ILE A 45 4.23 8.52 -2.26
C ILE A 45 5.25 9.41 -2.99
N GLU A 46 5.35 9.30 -4.32
CA GLU A 46 6.25 10.13 -5.13
C GLU A 46 5.97 11.62 -4.95
N ALA A 47 4.69 12.04 -4.98
CA ALA A 47 4.30 13.43 -4.76
C ALA A 47 4.63 13.91 -3.34
N ARG A 48 4.44 13.06 -2.32
CA ARG A 48 4.82 13.41 -0.94
C ARG A 48 6.34 13.54 -0.78
N ALA A 49 7.11 12.63 -1.39
CA ALA A 49 8.56 12.71 -1.38
C ALA A 49 9.07 13.98 -2.07
N ALA A 50 8.45 14.38 -3.19
CA ALA A 50 8.80 15.58 -3.93
C ALA A 50 8.57 16.89 -3.14
N HIS A 51 7.74 16.90 -2.10
CA HIS A 51 7.54 18.06 -1.24
C HIS A 51 8.81 18.47 -0.47
N GLY A 52 9.70 17.52 -0.17
CA GLY A 52 11.01 17.78 0.45
C GLY A 52 10.98 18.12 1.95
N VAL A 53 9.81 18.37 2.55
CA VAL A 53 9.65 18.64 3.99
C VAL A 53 8.88 17.50 4.65
N PHE A 54 9.48 16.89 5.67
CA PHE A 54 8.96 15.70 6.37
C PHE A 54 8.66 15.96 7.85
N GLY A 55 8.16 17.16 8.16
CA GLY A 55 7.78 17.55 9.52
C GLY A 55 6.45 16.94 9.99
N TYR A 56 6.01 17.38 11.16
CA TYR A 56 4.74 16.97 11.76
C TYR A 56 3.56 17.18 10.81
N THR A 57 2.67 16.19 10.77
CA THR A 57 1.53 16.15 9.86
C THR A 57 0.31 15.65 10.64
N ASP A 58 -0.78 16.41 10.61
CA ASP A 58 -2.06 15.98 11.14
C ASP A 58 -2.83 15.12 10.13
N VAL A 59 -3.71 14.25 10.62
CA VAL A 59 -4.59 13.44 9.76
C VAL A 59 -5.67 14.35 9.16
N SER A 60 -5.72 14.43 7.83
CA SER A 60 -6.73 15.21 7.12
C SER A 60 -8.09 14.52 7.08
N ASP A 61 -9.16 15.31 6.96
CA ASP A 61 -10.53 14.82 6.74
C ASP A 61 -10.66 13.82 5.57
N ALA A 62 -9.86 13.98 4.52
CA ALA A 62 -9.82 13.09 3.37
C ALA A 62 -9.47 11.63 3.73
N TRP A 63 -8.71 11.40 4.82
CA TRP A 63 -8.42 10.05 5.30
C TRP A 63 -9.67 9.40 5.88
N TYR A 64 -10.43 10.13 6.70
CA TYR A 64 -11.67 9.65 7.30
C TYR A 64 -12.73 9.37 6.24
N ASP A 65 -12.88 10.28 5.27
CA ASP A 65 -13.80 10.10 4.15
C ASP A 65 -13.48 8.84 3.34
N ALA A 66 -12.19 8.59 3.07
CA ALA A 66 -11.76 7.39 2.35
C ALA A 66 -12.02 6.11 3.16
N TYR A 67 -11.71 6.13 4.46
CA TYR A 67 -11.85 4.95 5.32
C TYR A 67 -13.33 4.61 5.57
N CYS A 68 -14.13 5.56 6.05
CA CYS A 68 -15.56 5.37 6.28
C CYS A 68 -16.29 5.05 4.97
N GLY A 69 -15.94 5.74 3.88
CA GLY A 69 -16.52 5.52 2.56
C GLY A 69 -16.25 4.11 2.02
N TRP A 70 -15.04 3.58 2.24
CA TRP A 70 -14.70 2.21 1.84
C TRP A 70 -15.56 1.18 2.55
N TRP A 71 -15.66 1.27 3.89
CA TRP A 71 -16.48 0.36 4.69
C TRP A 71 -17.96 0.42 4.33
N LYS A 72 -18.49 1.63 4.14
CA LYS A 72 -19.88 1.82 3.72
C LYS A 72 -20.15 1.21 2.35
N THR A 73 -19.28 1.48 1.38
CA THR A 73 -19.50 1.06 -0.02
C THR A 73 -19.25 -0.43 -0.23
N ARG A 74 -18.24 -1.01 0.42
CA ARG A 74 -17.84 -2.41 0.20
C ARG A 74 -18.52 -3.40 1.14
N HIS A 75 -18.88 -2.95 2.33
CA HIS A 75 -19.36 -3.82 3.40
C HIS A 75 -20.71 -3.37 3.99
N GLY A 76 -21.25 -2.22 3.57
CA GLY A 76 -22.51 -1.69 4.11
C GLY A 76 -22.41 -1.20 5.56
N VAL A 77 -21.19 -1.06 6.10
CA VAL A 77 -20.95 -0.64 7.48
C VAL A 77 -20.74 0.87 7.51
N THR A 78 -21.61 1.58 8.24
CA THR A 78 -21.43 3.02 8.49
C THR A 78 -20.56 3.20 9.73
N LEU A 79 -19.44 3.89 9.57
CA LEU A 79 -18.53 4.26 10.64
C LEU A 79 -18.61 5.78 10.87
N GLU A 80 -18.64 6.19 12.13
CA GLU A 80 -18.64 7.61 12.51
C GLU A 80 -17.20 8.08 12.75
N LYS A 81 -16.89 9.27 12.23
CA LYS A 81 -15.54 9.86 12.31
C LYS A 81 -15.02 9.93 13.74
N ASP A 82 -15.87 10.32 14.69
CA ASP A 82 -15.51 10.49 16.10
C ASP A 82 -15.24 9.17 16.83
N SER A 83 -15.49 8.02 16.17
CA SER A 83 -15.21 6.67 16.69
C SER A 83 -13.92 6.05 16.13
N LEU A 84 -13.13 6.81 15.37
CA LEU A 84 -11.87 6.40 14.73
C LEU A 84 -10.68 7.14 15.33
#